data_AF-A0A8S8XNP3-F1
#
_entry.id   AF-A0A8S8XNP3-F1
#
_cell.length_a   1.000
_cell.length_b   1.000
_cell.length_c   1.000
_cell.angle_alpha   90.00
_cell.angle_beta   90.00
_cell.angle_gamma   90.00
#
_symmetry.space_group_name_H-M   'P 1'
#
loop_
_entity.id
_entity.type
_entity.pdbx_description
1 polymer ?
#
loop_
_entity_poly.entity_id
_entity_poly.type
_entity_poly.pdbx_seq_one_letter_code
_entity_poly.pdbx_strand_id
1 'polypeptide(L)'
;MPKEQVWLLMVVHDVSAFHGYWPIEPRQVDPRLGTADQLKDMVDAAHTAGIRVMMDYVVNHVHEDHIYYQNNPEWFNQGCSAAPKIVIGQNIV
;
A
#
# COMPACT_ATOMS: atom_id res chain seq x y z
N MET A 1 -0.01 -0.98 31.32
CA MET A 1 0.92 -0.97 30.16
C MET A 1 1.19 0.49 29.81
N PRO A 2 2.44 0.96 29.70
CA PRO A 2 2.72 2.32 29.24
C PRO A 2 2.22 2.44 27.79
N LYS A 3 1.65 3.58 27.42
CA LYS A 3 1.02 3.79 26.12
C LYS A 3 2.08 3.83 25.02
N GLU A 4 2.41 2.68 24.42
CA GLU A 4 3.21 2.63 23.19
C GLU A 4 2.41 3.35 22.08
N GLN A 5 2.96 4.44 21.53
CA GLN A 5 2.32 5.14 20.41
C GLN A 5 2.65 4.40 19.11
N VAL A 6 1.60 4.01 18.38
CA VAL A 6 1.69 3.37 17.06
C VAL A 6 1.24 4.39 16.02
N TRP A 7 2.07 4.61 15.01
CA TRP A 7 1.74 5.48 13.88
C TRP A 7 1.50 4.65 12.64
N LEU A 8 0.35 4.89 12.01
CA LEU A 8 -0.04 4.25 10.76
C LEU A 8 0.53 5.04 9.59
N LEU A 9 1.26 4.35 8.71
CA LEU A 9 1.81 4.95 7.51
C LEU A 9 1.36 4.17 6.26
N MET A 10 0.87 4.88 5.26
CA MET A 10 0.76 4.40 3.88
C MET A 10 1.80 5.06 3.00
N VAL A 11 2.50 4.28 2.18
CA VAL A 11 3.60 4.74 1.31
C VAL A 11 3.57 4.03 -0.05
N VAL A 12 2.42 4.03 -0.73
CA VAL A 12 2.23 3.32 -2.01
C VAL A 12 1.83 4.31 -3.12
N HIS A 13 2.33 4.14 -4.35
CA HIS A 13 2.28 5.13 -5.45
C HIS A 13 1.25 4.83 -6.57
N ASP A 14 0.86 5.93 -7.27
CA ASP A 14 -0.23 6.24 -8.23
C ASP A 14 -1.67 6.07 -7.71
N VAL A 15 -2.38 7.20 -7.51
CA VAL A 15 -3.69 7.21 -6.84
C VAL A 15 -4.64 8.32 -7.33
N SER A 16 -5.80 7.90 -7.84
CA SER A 16 -7.14 8.24 -7.31
C SER A 16 -8.16 7.20 -7.83
N ALA A 17 -9.25 6.86 -7.11
CA ALA A 17 -10.02 7.65 -6.13
C ALA A 17 -10.47 6.76 -4.94
N PHE A 18 -10.33 7.08 -3.65
CA PHE A 18 -10.37 8.40 -3.00
C PHE A 18 -9.46 8.47 -1.75
N HIS A 19 -8.72 7.40 -1.38
CA HIS A 19 -7.94 7.38 -0.12
C HIS A 19 -6.60 6.63 -0.19
N GLY A 20 -6.11 6.21 -1.36
CA GLY A 20 -4.81 5.52 -1.48
C GLY A 20 -4.84 4.00 -1.37
N TYR A 21 -6.02 3.38 -1.43
CA TYR A 21 -6.20 1.93 -1.34
C TYR A 21 -6.18 1.19 -2.70
N TRP A 22 -5.94 1.87 -3.82
CA TRP A 22 -5.82 1.26 -5.15
C TRP A 22 -4.38 1.41 -5.68
N PRO A 23 -3.41 0.69 -5.11
CA PRO A 23 -2.04 0.81 -5.56
C PRO A 23 -1.90 0.29 -6.99
N ILE A 24 -0.99 0.88 -7.76
CA ILE A 24 -0.49 0.31 -9.02
C ILE A 24 1.01 -0.08 -8.88
N GLU A 25 1.74 0.64 -8.03
CA GLU A 25 3.16 0.42 -7.72
C GLU A 25 3.34 -0.05 -6.26
N PRO A 26 3.41 -1.37 -5.98
CA PRO A 26 3.30 -1.91 -4.62
C PRO A 26 4.55 -1.70 -3.75
N ARG A 27 5.65 -1.21 -4.33
CA ARG A 27 6.98 -1.16 -3.68
C ARG A 27 7.63 0.22 -3.74
N GLN A 28 6.89 1.24 -4.15
CA GLN A 28 7.40 2.61 -4.29
C GLN A 28 6.67 3.54 -3.33
N VAL A 29 7.45 4.44 -2.71
CA VAL A 29 6.90 5.54 -1.92
C VAL A 29 6.20 6.52 -2.85
N ASP A 30 4.99 6.96 -2.46
CA ASP A 30 4.31 8.05 -3.15
C ASP A 30 5.21 9.31 -3.10
N PRO A 31 5.65 9.86 -4.25
CA PRO A 31 6.56 10.99 -4.31
C PRO A 31 5.95 12.26 -3.70
N ARG A 32 4.62 12.32 -3.51
CA ARG A 32 3.95 13.41 -2.79
C ARG A 32 4.20 13.35 -1.28
N LEU A 33 4.54 12.17 -0.75
CA LEU A 33 4.90 11.93 0.65
C LEU A 33 6.41 11.99 0.88
N GLY A 34 7.21 11.83 -0.17
CA GLY A 34 8.67 11.96 -0.14
C GLY A 34 9.39 10.84 -0.87
N THR A 35 10.67 10.67 -0.57
CA THR A 35 11.51 9.59 -1.10
C THR A 35 11.60 8.40 -0.16
N ALA A 36 12.12 7.26 -0.65
CA ALA A 36 12.41 6.11 0.19
C ALA A 36 13.42 6.42 1.32
N ASP A 37 14.40 7.27 1.04
CA ASP A 37 15.36 7.71 2.06
C ASP A 37 14.69 8.58 3.13
N GLN A 38 13.81 9.51 2.72
CA GLN A 38 13.05 10.33 3.67
C GLN A 38 12.09 9.50 4.53
N LEU A 39 11.47 8.47 3.95
CA LEU A 39 10.69 7.49 4.70
C LEU A 39 11.56 6.79 5.74
N LYS A 40 12.75 6.34 5.35
CA LYS A 40 13.68 5.68 6.25
C LYS A 40 14.09 6.60 7.41
N ASP A 41 14.45 7.84 7.10
CA ASP A 41 14.81 8.85 8.10
C ASP A 41 13.66 9.12 9.08
N MET A 42 12.42 9.17 8.59
CA MET A 42 11.22 9.35 9.43
C MET A 42 11.03 8.16 10.40
N VAL A 43 11.18 6.93 9.90
CA VAL A 43 11.08 5.71 10.73
C VAL A 43 12.18 5.68 11.79
N ASP A 44 13.42 6.01 11.42
CA ASP A 44 14.56 6.03 12.34
C ASP A 44 14.37 7.11 13.44
N ALA A 45 13.83 8.28 13.07
CA ALA A 45 13.47 9.33 14.02
C ALA A 45 12.33 8.90 14.97
N ALA A 46 11.30 8.22 14.45
CA ALA A 46 10.20 7.69 15.26
C ALA A 46 10.69 6.65 16.27
N HIS A 47 11.52 5.70 15.84
CA HIS A 47 12.11 4.69 16.74
C HIS A 47 12.98 5.33 17.83
N THR A 48 13.77 6.35 17.48
CA THR A 48 14.57 7.12 18.47
C THR A 48 13.68 7.79 19.52
N ALA A 49 12.48 8.23 19.13
CA ALA A 49 11.48 8.80 20.04
C ALA A 49 10.66 7.76 20.83
N GLY A 50 10.96 6.46 20.70
CA GLY A 50 10.21 5.37 21.35
C GLY A 50 8.85 5.11 20.70
N ILE A 51 8.64 5.58 19.47
CA ILE A 51 7.42 5.39 18.69
C ILE A 51 7.60 4.18 17.77
N ARG A 52 6.59 3.30 17.70
CA ARG A 52 6.58 2.20 16.73
C ARG A 52 5.80 2.63 15.48
N VAL A 53 6.32 2.29 14.31
CA VAL A 53 5.66 2.56 13.03
C VAL A 53 5.05 1.27 12.50
N MET A 54 3.78 1.33 12.09
CA MET A 54 3.06 0.22 11.46
C MET A 54 2.64 0.64 10.06
N MET A 55 2.97 -0.18 9.07
CA MET A 55 2.56 0.04 7.69
C MET A 55 1.16 -0.53 7.47
N ASP A 56 0.29 0.25 6.85
CA ASP A 56 -1.00 -0.22 6.37
C ASP A 56 -0.82 -0.85 4.97
N TYR A 57 -1.14 -2.14 4.84
CA TYR A 57 -0.85 -2.93 3.65
C TYR A 57 -2.13 -3.54 3.06
N VAL A 58 -2.40 -3.23 1.80
CA VAL A 58 -3.62 -3.62 1.09
C VAL A 58 -3.36 -4.87 0.26
N VAL A 59 -3.76 -6.03 0.77
CA VAL A 59 -3.55 -7.33 0.09
C VAL A 59 -4.77 -7.84 -0.66
N ASN A 60 -5.95 -7.30 -0.36
CA ASN A 60 -7.20 -7.84 -0.86
C ASN A 60 -7.45 -7.48 -2.33
N HIS A 61 -6.97 -6.31 -2.77
CA HIS A 61 -7.27 -5.77 -4.10
C HIS A 61 -6.19 -4.82 -4.60
N VAL A 62 -6.13 -4.66 -5.92
CA VAL A 62 -5.23 -3.73 -6.63
C VAL A 62 -5.96 -3.07 -7.81
N HIS A 63 -5.37 -2.03 -8.41
CA HIS A 63 -5.87 -1.49 -9.67
C HIS A 63 -5.64 -2.46 -10.84
N GLU A 64 -6.43 -2.37 -11.90
CA GLU A 64 -6.20 -3.18 -13.12
C GLU A 64 -4.85 -2.92 -13.78
N ASP A 65 -4.30 -1.71 -13.65
CA ASP A 65 -2.96 -1.38 -14.17
C ASP A 65 -1.81 -1.89 -13.27
N HIS A 66 -2.13 -2.51 -12.12
CA HIS A 66 -1.12 -3.01 -11.20
C HIS A 66 -0.30 -4.15 -11.80
N ILE A 67 1.02 -4.10 -11.61
CA ILE A 67 1.98 -5.04 -12.22
C ILE A 67 1.67 -6.53 -11.93
N TYR A 68 1.15 -6.83 -10.74
CA TYR A 68 0.76 -8.21 -10.40
C TYR A 68 -0.45 -8.71 -11.18
N TYR A 69 -1.41 -7.83 -11.51
CA TYR A 69 -2.53 -8.20 -12.36
C TYR A 69 -2.10 -8.34 -13.82
N GLN A 70 -1.28 -7.40 -14.31
CA GLN A 70 -0.77 -7.43 -15.68
C GLN A 70 0.06 -8.68 -15.97
N ASN A 71 0.87 -9.13 -15.00
CA ASN A 71 1.75 -10.29 -15.17
C ASN A 71 1.11 -11.63 -14.80
N ASN A 72 0.12 -11.64 -13.89
CA ASN A 72 -0.49 -12.87 -13.35
C ASN A 72 -2.02 -12.71 -13.20
N PRO A 73 -2.77 -12.51 -14.29
CA PRO A 73 -4.21 -12.27 -14.23
C PRO A 73 -5.00 -13.44 -13.62
N GLU A 74 -4.42 -14.65 -13.56
CA GLU A 74 -5.02 -15.83 -12.95
C GLU A 74 -5.03 -15.80 -11.41
N TRP A 75 -4.26 -14.92 -10.77
CA TRP A 75 -4.31 -14.74 -9.30
C TRP A 75 -5.56 -14.01 -8.82
N PHE A 76 -6.38 -13.54 -9.75
CA PHE A 76 -7.47 -12.60 -9.51
C PHE A 76 -8.82 -13.18 -9.89
N ASN A 77 -9.87 -12.70 -9.20
CA ASN A 77 -11.24 -13.11 -9.47
C ASN A 77 -11.68 -12.66 -10.87
N GLN A 78 -11.93 -13.62 -11.75
CA GLN A 78 -12.49 -13.38 -13.07
C GLN A 78 -14.03 -13.30 -12.95
N GLY A 79 -14.62 -12.11 -13.15
CA GLY A 79 -16.08 -11.98 -13.33
C GLY A 79 -16.88 -11.14 -12.32
N CYS A 80 -16.25 -10.36 -11.43
CA CYS A 80 -16.97 -9.37 -10.63
C CYS A 80 -16.48 -7.95 -10.93
N SER A 81 -17.02 -7.35 -11.99
CA SER A 81 -16.78 -5.96 -12.42
C SER A 81 -17.52 -4.94 -11.55
N ALA A 82 -17.63 -5.18 -10.24
CA ALA A 82 -18.34 -4.29 -9.32
C ALA A 82 -17.67 -2.90 -9.15
N ALA A 83 -16.41 -2.77 -9.59
CA ALA A 83 -15.83 -1.49 -9.95
C ALA A 83 -14.93 -1.72 -11.17
N PRO A 84 -15.08 -0.96 -12.27
CA PRO A 84 -14.40 -1.22 -13.54
C PRO A 84 -12.86 -1.04 -13.49
N LYS A 85 -12.26 -0.90 -12.30
CA LYS A 85 -10.85 -0.56 -12.08
C LYS A 85 -10.20 -1.27 -10.90
N ILE A 86 -10.95 -2.08 -10.13
CA ILE A 86 -10.45 -2.77 -8.95
C ILE A 86 -10.52 -4.27 -9.20
N VAL A 87 -9.39 -4.94 -9.03
CA VAL A 87 -9.31 -6.39 -9.15
C VAL A 87 -9.05 -7.01 -7.78
N ILE A 88 -9.91 -7.95 -7.39
CA ILE A 88 -9.83 -8.65 -6.09
C ILE A 88 -8.95 -9.89 -6.24
N GLY A 89 -7.91 -10.01 -5.42
CA GLY A 89 -7.01 -11.16 -5.40
C GLY A 89 -7.65 -12.40 -4.76
N GLN A 90 -7.39 -13.58 -5.29
CA GLN A 90 -7.72 -14.86 -4.64
C GLN A 90 -6.55 -15.43 -3.86
N ASN A 91 -5.30 -15.20 -4.29
CA ASN A 91 -4.08 -15.76 -3.69
C ASN A 91 -2.86 -14.83 -3.83
N ILE A 92 -2.95 -13.59 -3.32
CA ILE A 92 -1.80 -12.68 -3.28
C ILE A 92 -1.03 -12.97 -1.98
N VAL A 93 0.07 -13.73 -2.08
CA VAL A 93 1.04 -13.98 -1.00
C VAL A 93 2.45 -13.94 -1.55
#